data_AF-A0A7C5SQQ0-F1
#
_entry.id   AF-A0A7C5SQQ0-F1
#
_cell.length_a   1.000
_cell.length_b   1.000
_cell.length_c   1.000
_cell.angle_alpha   90.00
_cell.angle_beta   90.00
_cell.angle_gamma   90.00
#
_symmetry.space_group_name_H-M   'P 1'
#
loop_
_entity.id
_entity.type
_entity.pdbx_description
1 polymer ?
#
loop_
_entity_poly.entity_id
_entity_poly.type
_entity_poly.pdbx_seq_one_letter_code
_entity_poly.pdbx_strand_id
1 'polypeptide(L)'
;MEGNLSTMPLVDLLELLHSGRKSGVLRIEGRPPLVLRLQAGEVVGGGILDWEGLEAIAAFDLHTPEGAFHFEPGLQSGKVIRPMQALLGEWARLNDECRRFLQAIDSPSRVYESLDATPPFDVFVGGRSVRGAAKAWGVPLIIAMERVWTGLRSGDLTPLGRYAWYGLRIRHPQARRKPPEDGDLSQLMDGRVNLGELVAAGVEPNRLRRYLIEGIAAGDLLFPGRGWLLRDLTWELEHTPAPPS
;
A
#
# COMPACT_ATOMS: atom_id res chain seq x y z
N MET A 1 17.88 8.41 -17.86
CA MET A 1 18.19 9.46 -16.87
C MET A 1 18.04 8.81 -15.51
N GLU A 2 19.03 8.92 -14.64
CA GLU A 2 19.04 8.25 -13.35
C GLU A 2 19.60 9.17 -12.27
N GLY A 3 19.25 8.90 -11.02
CA GLY A 3 19.66 9.72 -9.88
C GLY A 3 19.01 9.28 -8.58
N ASN A 4 19.00 10.16 -7.59
CA ASN A 4 18.45 9.91 -6.27
C ASN A 4 17.50 11.05 -5.85
N LEU A 5 16.40 10.69 -5.19
CA LEU A 5 15.37 11.64 -4.72
C LEU A 5 15.87 12.61 -3.65
N SER A 6 16.93 12.24 -2.92
CA SER A 6 17.63 13.15 -2.00
C SER A 6 18.32 14.32 -2.71
N THR A 7 18.60 14.19 -4.01
CA THR A 7 19.27 15.22 -4.82
C THR A 7 18.30 15.93 -5.75
N MET A 8 17.31 15.22 -6.28
CA MET A 8 16.24 15.76 -7.13
C MET A 8 14.90 15.22 -6.61
N PRO A 9 14.14 16.00 -5.84
CA PRO A 9 12.83 15.61 -5.34
C PRO A 9 11.91 15.12 -6.45
N LEU A 10 10.97 14.22 -6.10
CA LEU A 10 10.07 13.62 -7.08
C LEU A 10 9.23 14.66 -7.83
N VAL A 11 8.80 15.72 -7.14
CA VAL A 11 8.07 16.83 -7.75
C VAL A 11 8.90 17.48 -8.87
N ASP A 12 10.13 17.89 -8.57
CA ASP A 12 11.04 18.53 -9.52
C ASP A 12 11.36 17.61 -10.71
N LEU A 13 11.55 16.32 -10.44
CA LEU A 13 11.75 15.31 -11.48
C LEU A 13 10.54 15.20 -12.42
N LEU A 14 9.32 15.18 -11.88
CA LEU A 14 8.10 15.13 -12.68
C LEU A 14 7.89 16.41 -13.49
N GLU A 15 8.18 17.57 -12.91
CA GLU A 15 8.13 18.86 -13.61
C GLU A 15 9.15 18.96 -14.74
N LEU A 16 10.37 18.43 -14.53
CA LEU A 16 11.41 18.34 -15.56
C LEU A 16 10.94 17.46 -16.74
N LEU A 17 10.38 16.28 -16.44
CA LEU A 17 9.86 15.37 -17.46
C LEU A 17 8.66 15.99 -18.22
N HIS A 18 7.79 16.70 -17.50
CA HIS A 18 6.65 17.41 -18.06
C HIS A 18 7.07 18.54 -19.01
N SER A 19 7.92 19.45 -18.53
CA SER A 19 8.44 20.60 -19.30
C SER A 19 9.20 20.14 -20.55
N GLY A 20 9.96 19.03 -20.41
CA GLY A 20 10.67 18.40 -21.51
C GLY A 20 9.79 17.56 -22.44
N ARG A 21 8.47 17.47 -22.20
CA ARG A 21 7.49 16.62 -22.89
C ARG A 21 7.99 15.19 -23.10
N LYS A 22 8.65 14.62 -22.09
CA LYS A 22 9.31 13.31 -22.19
C LYS A 22 8.27 12.18 -22.21
N SER A 23 8.54 11.16 -23.01
CA SER A 23 7.78 9.92 -23.04
C SER A 23 8.69 8.77 -22.60
N GLY A 24 8.17 7.89 -21.75
CA GLY A 24 8.95 6.78 -21.21
C GLY A 24 8.40 6.27 -19.88
N VAL A 25 9.20 5.45 -19.21
CA VAL A 25 8.86 4.87 -17.91
C VAL A 25 9.79 5.43 -16.85
N LEU A 26 9.22 6.07 -15.83
CA LEU A 26 9.92 6.45 -14.61
C LEU A 26 9.74 5.35 -13.58
N ARG A 27 10.84 4.82 -13.06
CA ARG A 27 10.86 3.86 -11.95
C ARG A 27 11.53 4.51 -10.76
N ILE A 28 10.93 4.33 -9.59
CA ILE A 28 11.49 4.75 -8.30
C ILE A 28 11.66 3.48 -7.47
N GLU A 29 12.91 3.22 -7.12
CA GLU A 29 13.30 2.18 -6.18
C GLU A 29 13.11 2.70 -4.75
N GLY A 30 12.53 1.87 -3.89
CA GLY A 30 12.17 2.24 -2.53
C GLY A 30 11.21 1.23 -1.93
N ARG A 31 10.70 1.52 -0.74
CA ARG A 31 9.71 0.70 -0.04
C ARG A 31 8.53 1.58 0.37
N PRO A 32 7.45 1.64 -0.42
CA PRO A 32 7.19 0.87 -1.65
C PRO A 32 7.94 1.39 -2.90
N PRO A 33 8.08 0.59 -3.97
CA PRO A 33 8.53 1.08 -5.27
C PRO A 33 7.38 1.77 -6.03
N LEU A 34 7.71 2.67 -6.96
CA LEU A 34 6.74 3.31 -7.85
C LEU A 34 7.15 3.17 -9.32
N VAL A 35 6.18 2.92 -10.18
CA VAL A 35 6.35 3.00 -11.64
C VAL A 35 5.34 4.00 -12.19
N LEU A 36 5.80 4.96 -13.00
CA LEU A 36 4.97 5.89 -13.75
C LEU A 36 5.27 5.78 -15.24
N ARG A 37 4.21 5.72 -16.05
CA ARG A 37 4.27 5.73 -17.52
C ARG A 37 3.91 7.13 -17.99
N LEU A 38 4.79 7.75 -18.76
CA LEU A 38 4.62 9.12 -19.27
C LEU A 38 4.51 9.14 -20.79
N GLN A 39 3.59 9.95 -21.30
CA GLN A 39 3.43 10.26 -22.72
C GLN A 39 3.41 11.78 -22.89
N ALA A 40 4.37 12.31 -23.65
CA ALA A 40 4.52 13.75 -23.91
C ALA A 40 4.54 14.61 -22.63
N GLY A 41 5.13 14.10 -21.55
CA GLY A 41 5.20 14.78 -20.25
C GLY A 41 3.96 14.62 -19.37
N GLU A 42 2.97 13.82 -19.78
CA GLU A 42 1.76 13.53 -19.00
C GLU A 42 1.77 12.10 -18.46
N VAL A 43 1.26 11.90 -17.24
CA VAL A 43 1.14 10.54 -16.68
C VAL A 43 -0.08 9.84 -17.28
N VAL A 44 0.16 8.72 -17.95
CA VAL A 44 -0.87 7.89 -18.60
C VAL A 44 -1.13 6.57 -17.88
N GLY A 45 -0.34 6.26 -16.85
CA GLY A 45 -0.45 5.03 -16.07
C GLY A 45 0.63 4.95 -15.00
N GLY A 46 0.46 4.04 -14.05
CA GLY A 46 1.44 3.81 -13.01
C GLY A 46 0.84 3.23 -11.73
N GLY A 47 1.70 2.97 -10.77
CA GLY A 47 1.33 2.42 -9.46
C GLY A 47 2.46 1.67 -8.78
N ILE A 48 2.09 0.87 -7.79
CA ILE A 48 2.98 0.09 -6.93
C ILE A 48 2.82 -1.38 -7.30
N LEU A 49 3.83 -1.98 -7.92
CA LEU A 49 3.80 -3.38 -8.39
C LEU A 49 2.57 -3.65 -9.29
N ASP A 50 1.61 -4.46 -8.81
CA ASP A 50 0.38 -4.82 -9.51
C ASP A 50 -0.84 -3.96 -9.10
N TRP A 51 -0.68 -3.04 -8.15
CA TRP A 51 -1.70 -2.05 -7.83
C TRP A 51 -1.50 -0.82 -8.69
N GLU A 52 -2.42 -0.57 -9.62
CA GLU A 52 -2.32 0.52 -10.60
C GLU A 52 -3.41 1.58 -10.43
N GLY A 53 -3.19 2.74 -11.05
CA GLY A 53 -4.13 3.84 -11.15
C GLY A 53 -3.87 4.95 -10.14
N LEU A 54 -4.75 5.96 -10.14
CA LEU A 54 -4.58 7.16 -9.32
C LEU A 54 -4.46 6.84 -7.82
N GLU A 55 -5.26 5.88 -7.34
CA GLU A 55 -5.22 5.46 -5.93
C GLU A 55 -3.85 4.88 -5.54
N ALA A 56 -3.24 4.07 -6.42
CA ALA A 56 -1.92 3.49 -6.18
C ALA A 56 -0.81 4.54 -6.25
N ILE A 57 -0.88 5.46 -7.21
CA ILE A 57 0.06 6.57 -7.35
C ILE A 57 -0.02 7.46 -6.10
N ALA A 58 -1.23 7.86 -5.71
CA ALA A 58 -1.46 8.74 -4.57
C ALA A 58 -1.17 8.09 -3.21
N ALA A 59 -0.97 6.77 -3.17
CA ALA A 59 -0.51 6.09 -1.96
C ALA A 59 1.00 6.15 -1.75
N PHE A 60 1.78 6.44 -2.81
CA PHE A 60 3.20 6.75 -2.70
C PHE A 60 3.38 8.16 -2.12
N ASP A 61 4.40 8.36 -1.29
CA ASP A 61 4.68 9.69 -0.71
C ASP A 61 5.40 10.57 -1.74
N LEU A 62 4.72 11.62 -2.19
CA LEU A 62 5.23 12.59 -3.15
C LEU A 62 6.50 13.31 -2.64
N HIS A 63 6.67 13.39 -1.32
CA HIS A 63 7.81 14.06 -0.68
C HIS A 63 8.80 13.08 -0.04
N THR A 64 8.84 11.82 -0.52
CA THR A 64 9.82 10.85 -0.02
C THR A 64 11.25 11.43 -0.12
N PRO A 65 12.02 11.43 0.97
CA PRO A 65 13.35 12.05 1.01
C PRO A 65 14.42 11.18 0.34
N GLU A 66 14.12 9.91 0.09
CA GLU A 66 15.05 8.92 -0.43
C GLU A 66 14.42 8.02 -1.49
N GLY A 67 15.29 7.40 -2.28
CA GLY A 67 14.94 6.47 -3.37
C GLY A 67 15.81 6.73 -4.60
N ALA A 68 16.31 5.66 -5.21
CA ALA A 68 16.94 5.77 -6.52
C ALA A 68 15.84 5.87 -7.59
N PHE A 69 16.06 6.67 -8.64
CA PHE A 69 15.13 6.72 -9.76
C PHE A 69 15.84 6.41 -11.07
N HIS A 70 15.09 5.81 -11.99
CA HIS A 70 15.54 5.53 -13.35
C HIS A 70 14.40 5.84 -14.33
N PHE A 71 14.67 6.77 -15.25
CA PHE A 71 13.80 7.09 -16.37
C PHE A 71 14.36 6.52 -17.67
N GLU A 72 13.57 5.65 -18.28
CA GLU A 72 13.84 4.98 -19.54
C GLU A 72 12.96 5.60 -20.65
N PRO A 73 13.54 6.34 -21.63
CA PRO A 73 12.78 6.90 -22.74
C PRO A 73 12.12 5.81 -23.58
N GLY A 74 10.89 6.04 -24.01
CA GLY A 74 10.18 5.07 -24.83
C GLY A 74 8.78 5.54 -25.22
N LEU A 75 8.21 4.92 -26.25
CA LEU A 75 6.80 5.13 -26.58
C LEU A 75 5.94 4.53 -25.49
N GLN A 76 4.99 5.33 -25.00
CA GLN A 76 3.97 4.90 -24.05
C GLN A 76 2.60 5.17 -24.65
N SER A 77 1.60 4.42 -24.20
CA SER A 77 0.21 4.59 -24.58
C SER A 77 -0.68 4.52 -23.35
N GLY A 78 -1.82 5.19 -23.42
CA GLY A 78 -2.80 5.22 -22.35
C GLY A 78 -3.58 6.53 -22.36
N LYS A 79 -4.62 6.58 -21.52
CA LYS A 79 -5.34 7.83 -21.29
C LYS A 79 -4.59 8.61 -20.21
N VAL A 80 -4.37 9.90 -20.46
CA VAL A 80 -3.85 10.81 -19.43
C VAL A 80 -4.74 10.70 -18.20
N ILE A 81 -4.13 10.34 -17.05
CA ILE A 81 -4.86 10.16 -15.78
C ILE A 81 -5.51 11.48 -15.40
N ARG A 82 -4.68 12.54 -15.37
CA ARG A 82 -5.01 13.95 -15.20
C ARG A 82 -3.88 14.78 -15.80
N PRO A 83 -4.12 16.04 -16.23
CA PRO A 83 -3.05 16.96 -16.57
C PRO A 83 -2.03 17.05 -15.42
N MET A 84 -0.73 17.04 -15.73
CA MET A 84 0.35 16.93 -14.74
C MET A 84 0.17 17.83 -13.51
N GLN A 85 -0.11 19.11 -13.71
CA GLN A 85 -0.29 20.07 -12.61
C GLN A 85 -1.49 19.72 -11.71
N ALA A 86 -2.60 19.27 -12.31
CA ALA A 86 -3.77 18.81 -11.56
C ALA A 86 -3.51 17.47 -10.86
N LEU A 87 -2.65 16.61 -11.43
CA LEU A 87 -2.22 15.36 -10.80
C LEU A 87 -1.37 15.64 -9.56
N LEU A 88 -0.35 16.51 -9.67
CA LEU A 88 0.52 16.86 -8.55
C LEU A 88 -0.25 17.49 -7.40
N GLY A 89 -1.16 18.44 -7.70
CA GLY A 89 -2.02 19.05 -6.68
C GLY A 89 -2.93 18.04 -5.98
N GLU A 90 -3.55 17.13 -6.72
CA GLU A 90 -4.39 16.07 -6.15
C GLU A 90 -3.58 15.05 -5.34
N TRP A 91 -2.40 14.68 -5.81
CA TRP A 91 -1.50 13.76 -5.11
C TRP A 91 -1.05 14.36 -3.78
N ALA A 92 -0.61 15.62 -3.76
CA ALA A 92 -0.24 16.31 -2.53
C ALA A 92 -1.40 16.35 -1.53
N ARG A 93 -2.60 16.74 -1.99
CA ARG A 93 -3.82 16.74 -1.17
C ARG A 93 -4.12 15.37 -0.56
N LEU A 94 -4.08 14.32 -1.38
CA LEU A 94 -4.34 12.95 -0.93
C LEU A 94 -3.27 12.45 0.05
N ASN A 95 -2.00 12.80 -0.15
CA ASN A 95 -0.94 12.47 0.82
C ASN A 95 -1.18 13.15 2.18
N ASP A 96 -1.59 14.42 2.20
CA ASP A 96 -1.89 15.15 3.44
C ASP A 96 -3.09 14.54 4.19
N GLU A 97 -4.17 14.24 3.48
CA GLU A 97 -5.37 13.60 4.05
C GLU A 97 -5.07 12.19 4.56
N CYS A 98 -4.36 11.38 3.75
CA CYS A 98 -3.91 10.05 4.15
C CYS A 98 -3.09 10.12 5.45
N ARG A 99 -2.07 11.00 5.51
CA ARG A 99 -1.23 11.16 6.71
C ARG A 99 -2.07 11.51 7.94
N ARG A 100 -3.06 12.40 7.80
CA ARG A 100 -3.97 12.76 8.90
C ARG A 100 -4.81 11.58 9.36
N PHE A 101 -5.39 10.80 8.45
CA PHE A 101 -6.25 9.68 8.83
C PHE A 101 -5.44 8.53 9.46
N LEU A 102 -4.27 8.21 8.90
CA LEU A 102 -3.39 7.14 9.36
C LEU A 102 -2.94 7.31 10.82
N GLN A 103 -2.85 8.54 11.33
CA GLN A 103 -2.60 8.76 12.77
C GLN A 103 -3.62 8.09 13.70
N ALA A 104 -4.86 7.92 13.26
CA ALA A 104 -5.91 7.25 14.05
C ALA A 104 -6.19 5.83 13.58
N ILE A 105 -6.04 5.55 12.27
CA ILE A 105 -6.40 4.25 11.70
C ILE A 105 -5.24 3.27 11.55
N ASP A 106 -4.00 3.75 11.67
CA ASP A 106 -2.71 3.10 11.36
C ASP A 106 -2.53 2.59 9.91
N SER A 107 -3.51 1.88 9.37
CA SER A 107 -3.43 1.21 8.08
C SER A 107 -4.81 0.96 7.50
N PRO A 108 -5.00 1.08 6.17
CA PRO A 108 -6.22 0.65 5.49
C PRO A 108 -6.57 -0.83 5.67
N SER A 109 -5.59 -1.65 6.06
CA SER A 109 -5.80 -3.05 6.40
C SER A 109 -6.38 -3.26 7.79
N ARG A 110 -6.33 -2.29 8.71
CA ARG A 110 -6.89 -2.42 10.05
C ARG A 110 -8.38 -2.77 9.99
N VAL A 111 -8.78 -3.78 10.76
CA VAL A 111 -10.19 -4.20 10.87
C VAL A 111 -10.88 -3.46 12.01
N TYR A 112 -12.09 -3.00 11.76
CA TYR A 112 -12.96 -2.33 12.72
C TYR A 112 -14.28 -3.08 12.84
N GLU A 113 -14.93 -2.91 13.97
CA GLU A 113 -16.27 -3.42 14.24
C GLU A 113 -17.20 -2.29 14.65
N SER A 114 -18.45 -2.36 14.20
CA SER A 114 -19.56 -1.61 14.77
C SER A 114 -20.49 -2.58 15.50
N LEU A 115 -20.93 -2.21 16.69
CA LEU A 115 -21.90 -2.99 17.46
C LEU A 115 -23.32 -2.81 16.92
N ASP A 116 -23.57 -1.67 16.26
CA ASP A 116 -24.88 -1.30 15.74
C ASP A 116 -24.93 -1.49 14.22
N ALA A 117 -25.97 -2.14 13.73
CA ALA A 117 -26.20 -2.34 12.29
C ALA A 117 -26.80 -1.10 11.61
N THR A 118 -26.46 0.09 12.09
CA THR A 118 -27.05 1.35 11.62
C THR A 118 -26.16 1.96 10.52
N PRO A 119 -26.75 2.38 9.39
CA PRO A 119 -25.99 3.11 8.37
C PRO A 119 -25.34 4.39 8.92
N PRO A 120 -24.12 4.73 8.48
CA PRO A 120 -23.35 4.08 7.40
C PRO A 120 -22.42 2.95 7.88
N PHE A 121 -22.40 2.60 9.17
CA PHE A 121 -21.41 1.71 9.78
C PHE A 121 -21.83 0.24 9.84
N ASP A 122 -23.02 -0.08 9.36
CA ASP A 122 -23.57 -1.43 9.20
C ASP A 122 -22.62 -2.37 8.43
N VAL A 123 -21.80 -1.84 7.50
CA VAL A 123 -20.79 -2.63 6.78
C VAL A 123 -19.70 -3.22 7.68
N PHE A 124 -19.51 -2.69 8.89
CA PHE A 124 -18.51 -3.16 9.86
C PHE A 124 -19.04 -4.19 10.85
N VAL A 125 -20.33 -4.56 10.78
CA VAL A 125 -20.88 -5.65 11.59
C VAL A 125 -20.15 -6.95 11.26
N GLY A 126 -19.62 -7.63 12.29
CA GLY A 126 -18.79 -8.84 12.15
C GLY A 126 -17.31 -8.57 11.80
N GLY A 127 -16.94 -7.30 11.71
CA GLY A 127 -15.57 -6.84 11.48
C GLY A 127 -15.22 -6.70 10.00
N ARG A 128 -14.75 -5.52 9.61
CA ARG A 128 -14.29 -5.23 8.24
C ARG A 128 -13.11 -4.27 8.23
N SER A 129 -12.20 -4.43 7.28
CA SER A 129 -11.10 -3.47 7.08
C SER A 129 -11.55 -2.21 6.35
N VAL A 130 -10.78 -1.12 6.44
CA VAL A 130 -11.05 0.11 5.68
C VAL A 130 -11.12 -0.19 4.17
N ARG A 131 -10.19 -1.00 3.65
CA ARG A 131 -10.23 -1.47 2.24
C ARG A 131 -11.50 -2.26 1.92
N GLY A 132 -11.89 -3.16 2.82
CA GLY A 132 -13.12 -3.93 2.67
C GLY A 132 -14.37 -3.04 2.67
N ALA A 133 -14.36 -1.96 3.45
CA ALA A 133 -15.45 -0.98 3.53
C ALA A 133 -15.49 -0.07 2.29
N ALA A 134 -14.34 0.39 1.80
CA ALA A 134 -14.23 1.13 0.54
C ALA A 134 -14.90 0.38 -0.62
N LYS A 135 -14.60 -0.91 -0.74
CA LYS A 135 -15.22 -1.80 -1.72
C LYS A 135 -16.72 -1.97 -1.49
N ALA A 136 -17.17 -2.15 -0.25
CA ALA A 136 -18.58 -2.33 0.09
C ALA A 136 -19.42 -1.08 -0.22
N TRP A 137 -18.87 0.10 0.06
CA TRP A 137 -19.53 1.37 -0.22
C TRP A 137 -19.38 1.83 -1.67
N GLY A 138 -18.49 1.22 -2.46
CA GLY A 138 -18.20 1.65 -3.83
C GLY A 138 -17.54 3.03 -3.90
N VAL A 139 -16.70 3.37 -2.92
CA VAL A 139 -16.03 4.68 -2.82
C VAL A 139 -14.50 4.53 -2.87
N PRO A 140 -13.75 5.55 -3.29
CA PRO A 140 -12.29 5.56 -3.20
C PRO A 140 -11.80 5.34 -1.76
N LEU A 141 -10.63 4.75 -1.59
CA LEU A 141 -10.09 4.41 -0.27
C LEU A 141 -9.98 5.63 0.65
N ILE A 142 -9.60 6.80 0.12
CA ILE A 142 -9.51 8.02 0.93
C ILE A 142 -10.84 8.41 1.58
N ILE A 143 -11.95 8.24 0.85
CA ILE A 143 -13.30 8.52 1.37
C ILE A 143 -13.68 7.50 2.44
N ALA A 144 -13.27 6.24 2.27
CA ALA A 144 -13.48 5.23 3.29
C ALA A 144 -12.64 5.49 4.55
N MET A 145 -11.39 5.93 4.40
CA MET A 145 -10.52 6.34 5.50
C MET A 145 -11.11 7.51 6.28
N GLU A 146 -11.65 8.52 5.59
CA GLU A 146 -12.35 9.65 6.22
C GLU A 146 -13.57 9.20 7.05
N ARG A 147 -14.40 8.32 6.48
CA ARG A 147 -15.59 7.78 7.16
C ARG A 147 -15.20 6.98 8.40
N VAL A 148 -14.19 6.12 8.30
CA VAL A 148 -13.68 5.34 9.45
C VAL A 148 -13.08 6.27 10.50
N TRP A 149 -12.28 7.26 10.09
CA TRP A 149 -11.71 8.26 10.98
C TRP A 149 -12.80 9.02 11.75
N THR A 150 -13.91 9.38 11.08
CA THR A 150 -15.06 10.00 11.71
C THR A 150 -15.75 9.04 12.69
N GLY A 151 -16.01 7.80 12.28
CA GLY A 151 -16.66 6.77 13.11
C GLY A 151 -15.87 6.41 14.38
N LEU A 152 -14.54 6.44 14.31
CA LEU A 152 -13.68 6.27 15.49
C LEU A 152 -13.82 7.43 16.48
N ARG A 153 -13.97 8.67 15.98
CA ARG A 153 -14.10 9.86 16.84
C ARG A 153 -15.48 10.00 17.47
N SER A 154 -16.52 9.50 16.80
CA SER A 154 -17.88 9.44 17.35
C SER A 154 -18.10 8.25 18.27
N GLY A 155 -17.23 7.25 18.24
CA GLY A 155 -17.34 6.02 19.04
C GLY A 155 -18.20 4.93 18.40
N ASP A 156 -18.60 5.09 17.13
CA ASP A 156 -19.41 4.12 16.38
C ASP A 156 -18.60 2.90 15.91
N LEU A 157 -17.27 3.05 15.86
CA LEU A 157 -16.33 2.02 15.44
C LEU A 157 -15.30 1.74 16.52
N THR A 158 -14.95 0.46 16.68
CA THR A 158 -13.87 0.00 17.55
C THR A 158 -12.83 -0.78 16.74
N PRO A 159 -11.52 -0.51 16.90
CA PRO A 159 -10.48 -1.27 16.22
C PRO A 159 -10.42 -2.70 16.78
N LEU A 160 -10.25 -3.67 15.89
CA LEU A 160 -9.95 -5.05 16.23
C LEU A 160 -8.43 -5.31 16.08
N GLY A 161 -7.92 -6.26 16.87
CA GLY A 161 -6.52 -6.70 16.85
C GLY A 161 -6.12 -7.53 15.62
N ARG A 162 -6.75 -7.30 14.47
CA ARG A 162 -6.51 -8.05 13.22
C ARG A 162 -6.51 -7.12 12.01
N TYR A 163 -5.94 -7.61 10.92
CA TYR A 163 -5.77 -6.88 9.66
C TYR A 163 -6.35 -7.66 8.49
N ALA A 164 -6.69 -6.98 7.40
CA ALA A 164 -7.20 -7.57 6.17
C ALA A 164 -6.29 -8.70 5.65
N TRP A 165 -4.98 -8.50 5.79
CA TRP A 165 -3.98 -9.45 5.34
C TRP A 165 -3.96 -10.77 6.14
N TYR A 166 -4.58 -10.83 7.32
CA TYR A 166 -4.73 -12.08 8.09
C TYR A 166 -5.52 -13.12 7.29
N GLY A 167 -6.47 -12.69 6.46
CA GLY A 167 -7.26 -13.59 5.62
C GLY A 167 -6.52 -14.14 4.40
N LEU A 168 -5.31 -13.66 4.10
CA LEU A 168 -4.56 -14.08 2.91
C LEU A 168 -3.98 -15.48 3.09
N ARG A 169 -4.09 -16.29 2.03
CA ARG A 169 -3.34 -17.54 1.86
C ARG A 169 -2.27 -17.29 0.82
N ILE A 170 -1.02 -17.27 1.26
CA ILE A 170 0.13 -17.03 0.40
C ILE A 170 0.92 -18.32 0.33
N ARG A 171 1.27 -18.71 -0.89
CA ARG A 171 2.13 -19.86 -1.16
C ARG A 171 3.52 -19.36 -1.52
N HIS A 172 4.48 -19.61 -0.66
CA HIS A 172 5.88 -19.32 -0.94
C HIS A 172 6.43 -20.32 -1.98
N PRO A 173 7.25 -19.89 -2.96
CA PRO A 173 7.80 -20.80 -3.99
C PRO A 173 8.63 -21.95 -3.41
N GLN A 174 9.33 -21.69 -2.31
CA GLN A 174 10.18 -22.66 -1.62
C GLN A 174 9.42 -23.53 -0.61
N ALA A 175 8.11 -23.32 -0.42
CA ALA A 175 7.30 -24.16 0.46
C ALA A 175 7.16 -25.59 -0.12
N ARG A 176 8.09 -26.49 0.21
CA ARG A 176 8.02 -27.93 -0.10
C ARG A 176 8.60 -28.83 1.01
N ARG A 177 7.71 -29.70 1.52
CA ARG A 177 7.86 -31.09 2.06
C ARG A 177 8.87 -31.44 3.15
N LYS A 178 9.76 -30.55 3.61
CA LYS A 178 10.55 -30.84 4.82
C LYS A 178 9.74 -30.48 6.08
N PRO A 179 9.97 -31.17 7.21
CA PRO A 179 9.44 -30.69 8.47
C PRO A 179 9.95 -29.27 8.68
N PRO A 180 9.10 -28.33 9.15
CA PRO A 180 9.53 -26.98 9.47
C PRO A 180 10.76 -27.06 10.38
N GLU A 181 11.89 -26.53 9.92
CA GLU A 181 12.93 -26.12 10.85
C GLU A 181 12.33 -24.98 11.68
N ASP A 182 12.51 -25.04 13.00
CA ASP A 182 11.83 -24.12 13.92
C ASP A 182 12.05 -22.66 13.49
N GLY A 183 10.95 -22.03 13.10
CA GLY A 183 10.92 -20.63 12.74
C GLY A 183 11.07 -20.30 11.25
N ASP A 184 11.21 -21.23 10.32
CA ASP A 184 11.22 -20.86 8.88
C ASP A 184 9.81 -20.50 8.36
N LEU A 185 9.53 -19.20 8.24
CA LEU A 185 8.24 -18.69 7.74
C LEU A 185 7.94 -19.16 6.30
N SER A 186 8.95 -19.41 5.49
CA SER A 186 8.76 -19.85 4.10
C SER A 186 8.08 -21.22 4.00
N GLN A 187 8.31 -22.09 4.99
CA GLN A 187 7.74 -23.43 5.07
C GLN A 187 6.33 -23.43 5.64
N LEU A 188 6.00 -22.46 6.51
CA LEU A 188 4.66 -22.27 7.07
C LEU A 188 3.68 -21.66 6.07
N MET A 189 4.19 -20.99 5.03
CA MET A 189 3.40 -20.33 3.98
C MET A 189 3.22 -21.24 2.75
N ASP A 190 2.62 -22.42 2.95
CA ASP A 190 2.37 -23.40 1.88
C ASP A 190 1.03 -23.16 1.11
N GLY A 191 0.26 -22.16 1.53
CA GLY A 191 -1.04 -21.79 0.98
C GLY A 191 -2.24 -22.56 1.55
N ARG A 192 -2.05 -23.48 2.52
CA ARG A 192 -3.15 -24.18 3.19
C ARG A 192 -3.79 -23.34 4.29
N VAL A 193 -2.94 -22.77 5.13
CA VAL A 193 -3.34 -21.86 6.22
C VAL A 193 -3.27 -20.41 5.78
N ASN A 194 -4.14 -19.59 6.36
CA ASN A 194 -4.08 -18.14 6.21
C ASN A 194 -3.10 -17.53 7.23
N LEU A 195 -2.68 -16.29 6.99
CA LEU A 195 -1.71 -15.62 7.86
C LEU A 195 -2.24 -15.38 9.28
N GLY A 196 -3.54 -15.23 9.47
CA GLY A 196 -4.17 -15.12 10.79
C GLY A 196 -4.11 -16.42 11.59
N GLU A 197 -4.20 -17.58 10.92
CA GLU A 197 -3.99 -18.89 11.55
C GLU A 197 -2.54 -19.07 12.01
N LEU A 198 -1.56 -18.53 11.26
CA LEU A 198 -0.16 -18.50 11.71
C LEU A 198 0.02 -17.64 12.96
N VAL A 199 -0.64 -16.47 13.01
CA VAL A 199 -0.64 -15.61 14.21
C VAL A 199 -1.28 -16.34 15.39
N ALA A 200 -2.42 -17.00 15.18
CA ALA A 200 -3.08 -17.80 16.23
C ALA A 200 -2.22 -18.98 16.70
N ALA A 201 -1.34 -19.50 15.84
CA ALA A 201 -0.37 -20.55 16.16
C ALA A 201 0.92 -20.02 16.85
N GLY A 202 0.98 -18.72 17.18
CA GLY A 202 2.08 -18.11 17.93
C GLY A 202 3.14 -17.40 17.07
N VAL A 203 2.92 -17.23 15.76
CA VAL A 203 3.82 -16.42 14.94
C VAL A 203 3.58 -14.94 15.20
N GLU A 204 4.61 -14.24 15.68
CA GLU A 204 4.57 -12.80 15.95
C GLU A 204 4.16 -11.97 14.71
N PRO A 205 3.13 -11.10 14.81
CA PRO A 205 2.65 -10.31 13.67
C PRO A 205 3.73 -9.46 13.01
N ASN A 206 4.61 -8.83 13.80
CA ASN A 206 5.72 -8.01 13.27
C ASN A 206 6.74 -8.82 12.47
N ARG A 207 6.93 -10.10 12.84
CA ARG A 207 7.80 -11.01 12.11
C ARG A 207 7.21 -11.32 10.74
N LEU A 208 5.90 -11.58 10.67
CA LEU A 208 5.19 -11.78 9.41
C LEU A 208 5.24 -10.52 8.54
N ARG A 209 5.02 -9.32 9.10
CA ARG A 209 5.10 -8.06 8.34
C ARG A 209 6.43 -7.88 7.63
N ARG A 210 7.54 -7.99 8.37
CA ARG A 210 8.90 -7.84 7.81
C ARG A 210 9.16 -8.87 6.73
N TYR A 211 8.81 -10.13 6.99
CA TYR A 211 8.97 -11.20 6.03
C TYR A 211 8.19 -10.96 4.72
N LEU A 212 6.93 -10.51 4.82
CA LEU A 212 6.12 -10.16 3.66
C LEU A 212 6.70 -8.98 2.88
N ILE A 213 7.12 -7.92 3.57
CA ILE A 213 7.73 -6.74 2.93
C ILE A 213 8.99 -7.14 2.17
N GLU A 214 9.89 -7.89 2.81
CA GLU A 214 11.15 -8.35 2.22
C GLU A 214 10.90 -9.28 1.03
N GLY A 215 10.05 -10.30 1.20
CA GLY A 215 9.74 -11.25 0.13
C GLY A 215 9.02 -10.60 -1.06
N ILE A 216 8.14 -9.63 -0.84
CA ILE A 216 7.49 -8.89 -1.94
C ILE A 216 8.49 -7.97 -2.63
N ALA A 217 9.33 -7.25 -1.88
CA ALA A 217 10.33 -6.34 -2.45
C ALA A 217 11.43 -7.08 -3.23
N ALA A 218 11.83 -8.27 -2.78
CA ALA A 218 12.79 -9.13 -3.48
C ALA A 218 12.21 -9.84 -4.70
N GLY A 219 10.88 -9.87 -4.84
CA GLY A 219 10.18 -10.60 -5.92
C GLY A 219 10.01 -12.10 -5.66
N ASP A 220 10.31 -12.58 -4.45
CA ASP A 220 10.11 -13.96 -4.03
C ASP A 220 8.63 -14.29 -3.80
N LEU A 221 7.86 -13.31 -3.34
CA LEU A 221 6.43 -13.44 -3.08
C LEU A 221 5.60 -12.81 -4.21
N LEU A 222 5.18 -13.66 -5.14
CA LEU A 222 4.37 -13.28 -6.30
C LEU A 222 2.93 -13.74 -6.14
N PHE A 223 2.04 -12.82 -5.76
CA PHE A 223 0.60 -13.04 -5.71
C PHE A 223 -0.17 -11.76 -6.10
N PRO A 224 -1.46 -11.87 -6.47
CA PRO A 224 -2.29 -10.72 -6.80
C PRO A 224 -2.57 -9.82 -5.58
N GLY A 225 -2.45 -8.51 -5.74
CA GLY A 225 -2.66 -7.52 -4.69
C GLY A 225 -1.44 -7.25 -3.80
N ARG A 226 -0.24 -7.70 -4.22
CA ARG A 226 0.99 -7.47 -3.44
C ARG A 226 1.37 -5.99 -3.35
N GLY A 227 0.99 -5.17 -4.33
CA GLY A 227 1.27 -3.74 -4.36
C GLY A 227 0.58 -2.97 -3.23
N TRP A 228 -0.73 -3.16 -3.08
CA TRP A 228 -1.48 -2.53 -2.00
C TRP A 228 -1.09 -3.11 -0.64
N LEU A 229 -0.81 -4.42 -0.58
CA LEU A 229 -0.38 -5.06 0.67
C LEU A 229 0.97 -4.50 1.13
N LEU A 230 1.94 -4.40 0.22
CA LEU A 230 3.25 -3.84 0.54
C LEU A 230 3.11 -2.43 1.14
N ARG A 231 2.26 -1.58 0.55
CA ARG A 231 2.04 -0.24 1.06
C ARG A 231 1.46 -0.23 2.47
N ASP A 232 0.44 -1.04 2.72
CA ASP A 232 -0.22 -1.16 4.02
C ASP A 232 0.75 -1.67 5.08
N LEU A 233 1.52 -2.71 4.78
CA LEU A 233 2.51 -3.26 5.69
C LEU A 233 3.60 -2.23 6.04
N THR A 234 4.02 -1.41 5.08
CA THR A 234 4.97 -0.32 5.34
C THR A 234 4.37 0.72 6.30
N TRP A 235 3.13 1.15 6.09
CA TRP A 235 2.43 2.04 7.05
C TRP A 235 2.33 1.42 8.45
N GLU A 236 1.99 0.14 8.54
CA GLU A 236 1.89 -0.56 9.82
C GLU A 236 3.23 -0.59 10.57
N LEU A 237 4.35 -0.77 9.86
CA LEU A 237 5.67 -0.72 10.48
C LEU A 237 6.06 0.69 10.93
N GLU A 238 5.72 1.73 10.18
CA GLU A 238 5.96 3.13 10.57
C GLU A 238 5.22 3.51 11.87
N HIS A 239 4.05 2.90 12.12
CA HIS A 239 3.22 3.15 13.32
C HIS A 239 3.47 2.16 14.46
N THR A 240 4.28 1.12 14.26
CA THR A 240 4.63 0.17 15.32
C THR A 240 5.84 0.71 16.08
N PRO A 241 5.76 0.98 17.40
CA PRO A 241 6.93 1.39 18.16
C PRO A 241 8.02 0.33 18.07
N ALA A 242 9.27 0.73 17.89
CA ALA A 242 10.40 -0.18 17.96
C ALA A 242 10.37 -0.92 19.31
N PRO A 243 10.70 -2.23 19.36
CA PRO A 243 10.84 -2.91 20.64
C PRO A 243 11.87 -2.17 21.50
N PRO A 244 11.67 -2.07 22.83
CA PRO A 244 12.69 -1.50 23.70
C PRO A 244 13.98 -2.32 23.54
N SER A 245 15.08 -1.60 23.29
CA SER A 245 16.44 -2.13 23.22
C SER A 245 16.88 -2.81 24.51
#